data_AF-R5MGA2-F1
#
_entry.id   AF-R5MGA2-F1
#
_cell.length_a   1.000
_cell.length_b   1.000
_cell.length_c   1.000
_cell.angle_alpha   90.00
_cell.angle_beta   90.00
_cell.angle_gamma   90.00
#
_symmetry.space_group_name_H-M   'P 1'
#
loop_
_entity.id
_entity.type
_entity.pdbx_description
1 polymer ?
#
loop_
_entity_poly.entity_id
_entity_poly.type
_entity_poly.pdbx_seq_one_letter_code
_entity_poly.pdbx_strand_id
1 'polypeptide(L)'
;MRIEELNISTGAKKMLQMMNIETTEKLLEIDITSIKKLCKSHHRYQTYFDEIYEAIKDLGLHFNYEYSIYYPYISSKCEDLEQLKISYLDLTPELRDYLEKYENIGMFFSTIAYDKKKLKGFLYTTIKSDKDYTWLFNLLHHLGNNGTILLLNIYEYQNILKSKTLSLSSPLNKIISDLRIVQNLNKHEIYFLDDLVKYDEQSLKDLEGIGLKTVETVKEELSKTNFHLGMQHLNYHEIEFSLKNFDINILHLEAALDTKVRRVGINNLNDLFFFNQVNFFTTEELLQIRTSFRKLGFDVSKSFLGATVNGDVLEYNNLILQKRLYEEKLKEINEKLAGKFPMVYSSTPDTKENTFNK
;
A
#
# COMPACT_ATOMS: atom_id res chain seq x y z
N MET A 1 -1.88 -22.59 23.27
CA MET A 1 -0.82 -23.41 22.63
C MET A 1 0.48 -23.24 23.40
N ARG A 2 1.33 -24.27 23.53
CA ARG A 2 2.60 -24.13 24.26
C ARG A 2 3.66 -23.44 23.39
N ILE A 3 4.56 -22.66 24.00
CA ILE A 3 5.64 -21.99 23.24
C ILE A 3 6.58 -23.01 22.58
N GLU A 4 6.73 -24.20 23.16
CA GLU A 4 7.52 -25.28 22.56
C GLU A 4 6.99 -25.72 21.18
N GLU A 5 5.70 -25.54 20.93
CA GLU A 5 5.01 -25.92 19.69
C GLU A 5 5.15 -24.85 18.59
N LEU A 6 5.61 -23.63 18.92
CA LEU A 6 5.90 -22.60 17.93
C LEU A 6 7.11 -23.00 17.07
N ASN A 7 6.98 -22.78 15.76
CA ASN A 7 8.03 -22.98 14.78
C ASN A 7 9.03 -21.81 14.79
N ILE A 8 9.79 -21.70 15.87
CA ILE A 8 10.79 -20.65 16.11
C ILE A 8 12.10 -21.26 16.63
N SER A 9 13.22 -20.53 16.50
CA SER A 9 14.52 -21.03 16.93
C SER A 9 14.61 -21.30 18.43
N THR A 10 15.58 -22.14 18.83
CA THR A 10 15.90 -22.36 20.25
C THR A 10 16.28 -21.06 20.97
N GLY A 11 16.90 -20.10 20.27
CA GLY A 11 17.22 -18.78 20.81
C GLY A 11 15.96 -17.99 21.17
N ALA A 12 14.98 -17.96 20.27
CA ALA A 12 13.70 -17.32 20.51
C ALA A 12 12.92 -17.98 21.66
N LYS A 13 12.89 -19.32 21.74
CA LYS A 13 12.27 -20.04 22.87
C LYS A 13 12.92 -19.68 24.21
N LYS A 14 14.26 -19.63 24.27
CA LYS A 14 14.99 -19.20 25.47
C LYS A 14 14.70 -17.75 25.85
N MET A 15 14.58 -16.85 24.87
CA MET A 15 14.20 -15.46 25.12
C MET A 15 12.84 -15.36 25.79
N LEU A 16 11.84 -16.11 25.30
CA LEU A 16 10.50 -16.15 25.90
C LEU A 16 10.51 -16.76 27.32
N GLN A 17 11.30 -17.81 27.54
CA GLN A 17 11.50 -18.40 28.87
C GLN A 17 12.10 -17.40 29.88
N MET A 18 13.08 -16.59 29.45
CA MET A 18 13.64 -15.51 30.30
C MET A 18 12.61 -14.45 30.68
N MET A 19 11.53 -14.31 29.89
CA MET A 19 10.41 -13.42 30.15
C MET A 19 9.25 -14.11 30.90
N ASN A 20 9.42 -15.37 31.34
CA ASN A 20 8.38 -16.21 31.96
C ASN A 20 7.14 -16.41 31.06
N ILE A 21 7.34 -16.47 29.74
CA ILE A 21 6.28 -16.71 28.76
C ILE A 21 6.34 -18.18 28.33
N GLU A 22 5.32 -18.95 28.74
CA GLU A 22 5.23 -20.40 28.51
C GLU A 22 4.11 -20.79 27.54
N THR A 23 3.16 -19.89 27.29
CA THR A 23 2.02 -20.13 26.39
C THR A 23 1.85 -18.99 25.40
N THR A 24 1.23 -19.29 24.26
CA THR A 24 0.89 -18.29 23.25
C THR A 24 -0.04 -17.21 23.82
N GLU A 25 -0.98 -17.56 24.69
CA GLU A 25 -1.91 -16.58 25.29
C GLU A 25 -1.14 -15.52 26.09
N LYS A 26 -0.18 -15.93 26.94
CA LYS A 26 0.71 -15.01 27.65
C LYS A 26 1.59 -14.18 26.70
N LEU A 27 2.02 -14.77 25.59
CA LEU A 27 2.82 -14.07 24.57
C LEU A 27 2.03 -12.94 23.91
N LEU A 28 0.74 -13.14 23.61
CA LEU A 28 -0.11 -12.10 23.01
C LEU A 28 -0.34 -10.90 23.95
N GLU A 29 -0.23 -11.11 25.26
CA GLU A 29 -0.39 -10.09 26.31
C GLU A 29 0.90 -9.33 26.65
N ILE A 30 2.00 -9.59 25.94
CA ILE A 30 3.30 -8.96 26.22
C ILE A 30 3.23 -7.43 26.14
N ASP A 31 3.91 -6.74 27.05
CA ASP A 31 4.08 -5.30 26.99
C ASP A 31 5.12 -4.92 25.93
N ILE A 32 4.72 -4.07 24.98
CA ILE A 32 5.57 -3.58 23.90
C ILE A 32 6.83 -2.87 24.43
N THR A 33 6.72 -2.15 25.55
CA THR A 33 7.85 -1.39 26.10
C THR A 33 8.95 -2.33 26.59
N SER A 34 8.54 -3.39 27.29
CA SER A 34 9.42 -4.42 27.83
C SER A 34 10.14 -5.20 26.71
N ILE A 35 9.41 -5.64 25.67
CA ILE A 35 10.03 -6.35 24.55
C ILE A 35 10.97 -5.46 23.74
N LYS A 36 10.59 -4.20 23.47
CA LYS A 36 11.46 -3.26 22.75
C LYS A 36 12.73 -2.92 23.55
N LYS A 37 12.63 -2.81 24.87
CA LYS A 37 13.81 -2.65 25.74
C LYS A 37 14.73 -3.87 25.67
N LEU A 38 14.15 -5.07 25.66
CA LEU A 38 14.91 -6.31 25.52
C LEU A 38 15.61 -6.37 24.15
N CYS A 39 14.91 -6.13 23.03
CA CYS A 39 15.51 -6.12 21.70
C CYS A 39 16.68 -5.13 21.56
N LYS A 40 16.60 -3.98 22.24
CA LYS A 40 17.70 -2.99 22.27
C LYS A 40 18.91 -3.44 23.09
N SER A 41 18.73 -4.34 24.05
CA SER A 41 19.82 -4.78 24.94
C SER A 41 20.81 -5.73 24.27
N HIS A 42 20.39 -6.45 23.23
CA HIS A 42 21.24 -7.40 22.52
C HIS A 42 20.78 -7.58 21.07
N HIS A 43 21.70 -7.41 20.11
CA HIS A 43 21.39 -7.44 18.68
C HIS A 43 20.59 -8.68 18.22
N ARG A 44 20.93 -9.87 18.73
CA ARG A 44 20.21 -11.12 18.40
C ARG A 44 18.75 -11.18 18.86
N TYR A 45 18.36 -10.40 19.87
CA TYR A 45 16.99 -10.43 20.38
C TYR A 45 16.01 -9.80 19.39
N GLN A 46 16.46 -8.86 18.55
CA GLN A 46 15.64 -8.38 17.45
C GLN A 46 15.33 -9.53 16.47
N THR A 47 16.35 -10.28 16.04
CA THR A 47 16.17 -11.45 15.16
C THR A 47 15.19 -12.46 15.75
N TYR A 48 15.33 -12.79 17.03
CA TYR A 48 14.41 -13.71 17.71
C TYR A 48 13.00 -13.17 17.80
N PHE A 49 12.84 -11.87 18.03
CA PHE A 49 11.53 -11.25 18.05
C PHE A 49 10.88 -11.24 16.67
N ASP A 50 11.63 -10.99 15.60
CA ASP A 50 11.08 -11.04 14.24
C ASP A 50 10.61 -12.48 13.89
N GLU A 51 11.34 -13.52 14.30
CA GLU A 51 10.91 -14.93 14.18
C GLU A 51 9.61 -15.20 14.96
N ILE A 52 9.51 -14.70 16.19
CA ILE A 52 8.32 -14.85 17.02
C ILE A 52 7.14 -14.12 16.39
N TYR A 53 7.37 -12.91 15.88
CA TYR A 53 6.36 -12.12 15.20
C TYR A 53 5.82 -12.86 13.97
N GLU A 54 6.70 -13.38 13.09
CA GLU A 54 6.30 -14.21 11.94
C GLU A 54 5.45 -15.41 12.37
N ALA A 55 5.90 -16.18 13.37
CA ALA A 55 5.17 -17.35 13.85
C ALA A 55 3.78 -17.01 14.42
N ILE A 56 3.61 -15.86 15.07
CA ILE A 56 2.29 -15.39 15.53
C ILE A 56 1.39 -15.01 14.35
N LYS A 57 1.95 -14.40 13.31
CA LYS A 57 1.18 -14.03 12.10
C LYS A 57 0.77 -15.23 11.28
N ASP A 58 1.62 -16.26 11.18
CA ASP A 58 1.30 -17.51 10.51
C ASP A 58 0.12 -18.26 11.17
N LEU A 59 -0.14 -18.01 12.45
CA LEU A 59 -1.31 -18.54 13.17
C LEU A 59 -2.56 -17.67 13.01
N GLY A 60 -2.49 -16.56 12.28
CA GLY A 60 -3.57 -15.57 12.17
C GLY A 60 -3.82 -14.78 13.46
N LEU A 61 -2.83 -14.72 14.35
CA LEU A 61 -2.94 -14.06 15.66
C LEU A 61 -2.28 -12.68 15.65
N HIS A 62 -2.57 -11.88 16.68
CA HIS A 62 -1.99 -10.55 16.87
C HIS A 62 -1.69 -10.29 18.33
N PHE A 63 -0.65 -9.49 18.58
CA PHE A 63 -0.35 -9.02 19.92
C PHE A 63 -1.37 -7.96 20.34
N ASN A 64 -1.78 -7.95 21.61
CA ASN A 64 -2.79 -7.02 22.12
C ASN A 64 -2.35 -5.55 22.02
N TYR A 65 -1.05 -5.30 22.06
CA TYR A 65 -0.49 -3.95 21.95
C TYR A 65 -0.59 -3.38 20.53
N GLU A 66 -0.80 -4.22 19.49
CA GLU A 66 -0.74 -3.77 18.10
C GLU A 66 -1.73 -2.65 17.81
N TYR A 67 -3.01 -2.88 18.14
CA TYR A 67 -4.09 -1.93 17.87
C TYR A 67 -4.17 -0.80 18.90
N SER A 68 -3.77 -1.06 20.14
CA SER A 68 -3.90 -0.10 21.24
C SER A 68 -2.72 0.88 21.35
N ILE A 69 -1.52 0.47 20.91
CA ILE A 69 -0.28 1.23 21.12
C ILE A 69 0.51 1.38 19.82
N TYR A 70 0.84 0.27 19.16
CA TYR A 70 1.78 0.27 18.04
C TYR A 70 1.25 1.00 16.80
N TYR A 71 0.10 0.58 16.25
CA TYR A 71 -0.49 1.21 15.08
C TYR A 71 -0.87 2.68 15.30
N PRO A 72 -1.40 3.11 16.47
CA PRO A 72 -1.55 4.52 16.79
C PRO A 72 -0.22 5.30 16.74
N TYR A 73 0.87 4.72 17.27
CA TYR A 73 2.20 5.32 17.18
C TYR A 73 2.66 5.47 15.72
N ILE A 74 2.52 4.42 14.90
CA ILE A 74 2.86 4.49 13.47
C ILE A 74 2.05 5.57 12.76
N SER A 75 0.74 5.60 13.00
CA SER A 75 -0.18 6.58 12.39
C SER A 75 0.18 8.02 12.76
N SER A 76 0.67 8.25 13.98
CA SER A 76 1.12 9.58 14.41
C SER A 76 2.33 10.11 13.63
N LYS A 77 3.03 9.24 12.89
CA LYS A 77 4.23 9.56 12.10
C LYS A 77 3.98 9.52 10.59
N CYS A 78 2.76 9.25 10.13
CA CYS A 78 2.50 9.04 8.70
C CYS A 78 2.76 10.28 7.82
N GLU A 79 2.80 11.48 8.40
CA GLU A 79 3.07 12.75 7.69
C GLU A 79 4.56 13.05 7.56
N ASP A 80 5.40 12.44 8.42
CA ASP A 80 6.85 12.54 8.36
C ASP A 80 7.46 11.16 8.62
N LEU A 81 7.50 10.38 7.53
CA LEU A 81 7.96 8.99 7.54
C LEU A 81 9.46 8.85 7.81
N GLU A 82 10.24 9.94 7.76
CA GLU A 82 11.66 9.93 8.11
C GLU A 82 11.88 9.72 9.62
N GLN A 83 10.91 10.11 10.45
CA GLN A 83 10.96 9.88 11.89
C GLN A 83 10.77 8.40 12.27
N LEU A 84 10.30 7.57 11.34
CA LEU A 84 9.98 6.17 11.60
C LEU A 84 11.13 5.26 11.16
N LYS A 85 12.07 5.04 12.09
CA LYS A 85 13.22 4.15 11.88
C LYS A 85 12.76 2.70 11.66
N ILE A 86 13.47 1.98 10.79
CA ILE A 86 13.18 0.56 10.50
C ILE A 86 13.26 -0.31 11.76
N SER A 87 14.16 0.03 12.70
CA SER A 87 14.31 -0.65 13.99
C SER A 87 13.09 -0.55 14.91
N TYR A 88 12.16 0.38 14.66
CA TYR A 88 10.98 0.55 15.50
C TYR A 88 9.82 -0.34 15.06
N LEU A 89 9.85 -0.83 13.84
CA LEU A 89 8.79 -1.64 13.27
C LEU A 89 8.82 -3.07 13.84
N ASP A 90 7.64 -3.67 13.95
CA ASP A 90 7.50 -5.12 14.08
C ASP A 90 7.43 -5.71 12.67
N LEU A 91 8.41 -6.55 12.33
CA LEU A 91 8.59 -7.11 11.00
C LEU A 91 8.84 -8.62 11.10
N THR A 92 8.63 -9.33 9.99
CA THR A 92 9.15 -10.68 9.81
C THR A 92 10.65 -10.62 9.45
N PRO A 93 11.41 -11.72 9.62
CA PRO A 93 12.83 -11.75 9.31
C PRO A 93 13.13 -11.34 7.86
N GLU A 94 12.33 -11.85 6.91
CA GLU A 94 12.46 -11.55 5.48
C GLU A 94 12.28 -10.05 5.16
N LEU A 95 11.26 -9.42 5.75
CA LEU A 95 11.04 -7.99 5.56
C LEU A 95 12.08 -7.14 6.29
N ARG A 96 12.58 -7.60 7.44
CA ARG A 96 13.68 -6.89 8.12
C ARG A 96 14.96 -6.91 7.31
N ASP A 97 15.38 -8.06 6.79
CA ASP A 97 16.57 -8.18 5.94
C ASP A 97 16.50 -7.27 4.70
N TYR A 98 15.30 -7.13 4.11
CA TYR A 98 15.12 -6.19 3.01
C TYR A 98 15.17 -4.73 3.46
N LEU A 99 14.44 -4.37 4.51
CA LEU A 99 14.23 -2.99 4.92
C LEU A 99 15.39 -2.40 5.74
N GLU A 100 16.21 -3.21 6.42
CA GLU A 100 17.32 -2.71 7.25
C GLU A 100 18.42 -1.98 6.48
N LYS A 101 18.41 -2.11 5.15
CA LYS A 101 19.25 -1.35 4.21
C LYS A 101 18.89 0.13 4.16
N TYR A 102 17.71 0.49 4.66
CA TYR A 102 17.22 1.86 4.76
C TYR A 102 17.25 2.31 6.22
N GLU A 103 17.57 3.59 6.45
CA GLU A 103 17.59 4.13 7.82
C GLU A 103 16.17 4.21 8.41
N ASN A 104 15.22 4.63 7.58
CA ASN A 104 13.84 4.90 7.96
C ASN A 104 12.87 4.60 6.81
N ILE A 105 11.58 4.62 7.13
CA ILE A 105 10.51 4.32 6.16
C ILE A 105 10.40 5.40 5.08
N GLY A 106 10.66 6.68 5.39
CA GLY A 106 10.71 7.76 4.41
C GLY A 106 11.72 7.51 3.29
N MET A 107 12.92 7.06 3.63
CA MET A 107 13.96 6.69 2.66
C MET A 107 13.54 5.49 1.79
N PHE A 108 12.93 4.47 2.38
CA PHE A 108 12.40 3.33 1.63
C PHE A 108 11.35 3.78 0.61
N PHE A 109 10.33 4.53 1.05
CA PHE A 109 9.28 5.03 0.15
C PHE A 109 9.82 5.93 -0.95
N SER A 110 10.74 6.84 -0.61
CA SER A 110 11.38 7.72 -1.60
C SER A 110 12.15 6.90 -2.63
N THR A 111 12.86 5.85 -2.19
CA THR A 111 13.64 4.99 -3.09
C THR A 111 12.73 4.26 -4.08
N ILE A 112 11.65 3.63 -3.62
CA ILE A 112 10.72 2.92 -4.51
C ILE A 112 9.87 3.86 -5.37
N ALA A 113 9.67 5.11 -4.94
CA ALA A 113 8.98 6.15 -5.69
C ALA A 113 9.78 6.63 -6.91
N TYR A 114 11.08 6.83 -6.74
CA TYR A 114 11.94 7.35 -7.80
C TYR A 114 12.70 6.27 -8.58
N ASP A 115 12.76 5.04 -8.08
CA ASP A 115 13.37 3.90 -8.75
C ASP A 115 12.44 2.68 -8.78
N LYS A 116 11.77 2.50 -9.92
CA LYS A 116 10.88 1.37 -10.20
C LYS A 116 11.56 -0.01 -10.04
N LYS A 117 12.88 -0.11 -10.25
CA LYS A 117 13.60 -1.37 -10.06
C LYS A 117 13.62 -1.75 -8.58
N LYS A 118 13.65 -0.77 -7.67
CA LYS A 118 13.59 -1.00 -6.22
C LYS A 118 12.22 -1.43 -5.76
N LEU A 119 11.14 -0.90 -6.36
CA LEU A 119 9.79 -1.41 -6.15
C LEU A 119 9.68 -2.86 -6.62
N LYS A 120 10.10 -3.14 -7.85
CA LYS A 120 10.10 -4.51 -8.42
C LYS A 120 10.90 -5.48 -7.56
N GLY A 121 12.11 -5.08 -7.16
CA GLY A 121 12.95 -5.85 -6.25
C GLY A 121 12.26 -6.14 -4.92
N PHE A 122 11.60 -5.15 -4.31
CA PHE A 122 10.84 -5.32 -3.08
C PHE A 122 9.71 -6.34 -3.26
N LEU A 123 8.87 -6.16 -4.27
CA LEU A 123 7.75 -7.06 -4.57
C LEU A 123 8.23 -8.49 -4.81
N TYR A 124 9.23 -8.66 -5.68
CA TYR A 124 9.76 -9.97 -6.05
C TYR A 124 10.41 -10.70 -4.86
N THR A 125 11.20 -9.98 -4.06
CA THR A 125 11.98 -10.61 -2.99
C THR A 125 11.15 -10.87 -1.74
N THR A 126 10.20 -10.00 -1.40
CA THR A 126 9.49 -10.06 -0.10
C THR A 126 8.07 -10.59 -0.17
N ILE A 127 7.42 -10.54 -1.34
CA ILE A 127 6.01 -10.94 -1.47
C ILE A 127 5.92 -12.31 -2.14
N LYS A 128 5.19 -13.23 -1.49
CA LYS A 128 4.99 -14.62 -1.90
C LYS A 128 3.51 -14.93 -2.12
N SER A 129 3.22 -15.92 -2.95
CA SER A 129 1.83 -16.28 -3.30
C SER A 129 1.07 -16.98 -2.18
N ASP A 130 1.80 -17.64 -1.28
CA ASP A 130 1.33 -18.57 -0.26
C ASP A 130 1.39 -18.01 1.16
N LYS A 131 1.91 -16.79 1.34
CA LYS A 131 1.96 -16.10 2.64
C LYS A 131 0.74 -15.17 2.83
N ASP A 132 0.26 -15.08 4.07
CA ASP A 132 -0.73 -14.08 4.49
C ASP A 132 -0.03 -12.77 4.89
N TYR A 133 -0.40 -11.68 4.22
CA TYR A 133 0.14 -10.33 4.44
C TYR A 133 -0.85 -9.40 5.15
N THR A 134 -1.91 -9.92 5.77
CA THR A 134 -2.91 -9.12 6.49
C THR A 134 -2.27 -8.18 7.51
N TRP A 135 -1.26 -8.64 8.23
CA TRP A 135 -0.50 -7.81 9.17
C TRP A 135 0.28 -6.68 8.47
N LEU A 136 0.85 -6.95 7.30
CA LEU A 136 1.58 -5.96 6.51
C LEU A 136 0.61 -4.92 5.95
N PHE A 137 -0.58 -5.34 5.51
CA PHE A 137 -1.64 -4.44 5.06
C PHE A 137 -2.11 -3.51 6.18
N ASN A 138 -2.25 -4.01 7.41
CA ASN A 138 -2.55 -3.17 8.57
C ASN A 138 -1.43 -2.16 8.81
N LEU A 139 -0.17 -2.60 8.83
CA LEU A 139 0.98 -1.70 8.97
C LEU A 139 0.98 -0.61 7.89
N LEU A 140 0.82 -0.98 6.63
CA LEU A 140 0.83 -0.06 5.49
C LEU A 140 -0.34 0.92 5.55
N HIS A 141 -1.54 0.48 5.95
CA HIS A 141 -2.67 1.37 6.15
C HIS A 141 -2.34 2.50 7.15
N HIS A 142 -1.64 2.17 8.23
CA HIS A 142 -1.20 3.14 9.24
C HIS A 142 -0.03 4.04 8.80
N LEU A 143 0.59 3.76 7.65
CA LEU A 143 1.59 4.65 7.02
C LEU A 143 0.96 5.69 6.09
N GLY A 144 -0.37 5.79 6.05
CA GLY A 144 -1.11 6.77 5.27
C GLY A 144 -1.06 6.50 3.76
N ASN A 145 -1.24 7.54 2.95
CA ASN A 145 -1.41 7.41 1.49
C ASN A 145 -0.27 6.65 0.79
N ASN A 146 0.98 6.85 1.21
CA ASN A 146 2.12 6.14 0.64
C ASN A 146 2.06 4.63 0.95
N GLY A 147 1.69 4.29 2.19
CA GLY A 147 1.44 2.91 2.55
C GLY A 147 0.28 2.30 1.77
N THR A 148 -0.80 3.05 1.55
CA THR A 148 -1.92 2.61 0.72
C THR A 148 -1.49 2.35 -0.74
N ILE A 149 -0.65 3.18 -1.35
CA ILE A 149 -0.10 2.90 -2.69
C ILE A 149 0.70 1.60 -2.71
N LEU A 150 1.55 1.36 -1.70
CA LEU A 150 2.32 0.12 -1.63
C LEU A 150 1.42 -1.10 -1.41
N LEU A 151 0.40 -0.97 -0.57
CA LEU A 151 -0.59 -2.00 -0.33
C LEU A 151 -1.27 -2.42 -1.64
N LEU A 152 -1.70 -1.45 -2.44
CA LEU A 152 -2.32 -1.73 -3.75
C LEU A 152 -1.33 -2.40 -4.72
N ASN A 153 -0.07 -1.96 -4.77
CA ASN A 153 0.98 -2.61 -5.56
C ASN A 153 1.20 -4.07 -5.13
N ILE A 154 1.22 -4.35 -3.82
CA ILE A 154 1.35 -5.71 -3.30
C ILE A 154 0.13 -6.55 -3.70
N TYR A 155 -1.08 -6.00 -3.60
CA TYR A 155 -2.31 -6.69 -3.98
C TYR A 155 -2.32 -7.06 -5.47
N GLU A 156 -1.96 -6.12 -6.35
CA GLU A 156 -1.82 -6.39 -7.78
C GLU A 156 -0.75 -7.45 -8.05
N TYR A 157 0.39 -7.38 -7.37
CA TYR A 157 1.44 -8.37 -7.51
C TYR A 157 0.99 -9.77 -7.03
N GLN A 158 0.25 -9.88 -5.92
CA GLN A 158 -0.34 -11.14 -5.49
C GLN A 158 -1.32 -11.71 -6.53
N ASN A 159 -2.09 -10.86 -7.22
CA ASN A 159 -2.97 -11.29 -8.31
C ASN A 159 -2.16 -11.79 -9.51
N ILE A 160 -1.05 -11.12 -9.86
CA ILE A 160 -0.10 -11.60 -10.87
C ILE A 160 0.47 -12.96 -10.46
N LEU A 161 0.86 -13.14 -9.20
CA LEU A 161 1.37 -14.41 -8.67
C LEU A 161 0.34 -15.55 -8.74
N LYS A 162 -0.95 -15.25 -8.58
CA LYS A 162 -2.05 -16.23 -8.70
C LYS A 162 -2.50 -16.47 -10.15
N SER A 163 -2.23 -15.53 -11.06
CA SER A 163 -2.60 -15.65 -12.47
C SER A 163 -1.91 -16.84 -13.14
N LYS A 164 -2.69 -17.61 -13.91
CA LYS A 164 -2.18 -18.67 -14.79
C LYS A 164 -1.68 -18.13 -16.13
N THR A 165 -2.16 -16.96 -16.53
CA THR A 165 -1.74 -16.31 -17.78
C THR A 165 -0.49 -15.49 -17.52
N LEU A 166 0.54 -15.72 -18.34
CA LEU A 166 1.77 -14.93 -18.32
C LEU A 166 1.52 -13.55 -18.95
N SER A 167 2.12 -12.54 -18.35
CA SER A 167 2.15 -11.16 -18.81
C SER A 167 3.56 -10.59 -18.64
N LEU A 168 3.82 -9.42 -19.21
CA LEU A 168 5.10 -8.73 -19.02
C LEU A 168 5.39 -8.43 -17.53
N SER A 169 4.35 -8.23 -16.71
CA SER A 169 4.48 -8.07 -15.26
C SER A 169 4.68 -9.39 -14.51
N SER A 170 4.88 -10.53 -15.19
CA SER A 170 5.11 -11.82 -14.52
C SER A 170 6.55 -11.91 -13.98
N PRO A 171 6.74 -12.39 -12.74
CA PRO A 171 8.09 -12.59 -12.19
C PRO A 171 8.81 -13.73 -12.91
N LEU A 172 10.14 -13.62 -13.04
CA LEU A 172 10.94 -14.53 -13.85
C LEU A 172 10.85 -16.00 -13.44
N ASN A 173 10.68 -16.30 -12.15
CA ASN A 173 10.54 -17.67 -11.66
C ASN A 173 9.26 -18.38 -12.14
N LYS A 174 8.31 -17.67 -12.74
CA LYS A 174 7.17 -18.28 -13.45
C LYS A 174 7.50 -18.74 -14.88
N ILE A 175 8.59 -18.22 -15.45
CA ILE A 175 8.99 -18.49 -16.85
C ILE A 175 10.22 -19.40 -16.87
N ILE A 176 11.23 -19.08 -16.05
CA ILE A 176 12.52 -19.77 -16.02
C ILE A 176 12.52 -20.73 -14.83
N SER A 177 12.60 -22.02 -15.14
CA SER A 177 12.58 -23.09 -14.12
C SER A 177 13.88 -23.20 -13.32
N ASP A 178 15.04 -22.90 -13.94
CA ASP A 178 16.33 -22.93 -13.25
C ASP A 178 16.52 -21.70 -12.35
N LEU A 179 16.33 -21.92 -11.03
CA LEU A 179 16.47 -20.88 -10.02
C LEU A 179 17.87 -20.23 -10.00
N ARG A 180 18.93 -20.92 -10.43
CA ARG A 180 20.28 -20.33 -10.47
C ARG A 180 20.38 -19.27 -11.56
N ILE A 181 19.72 -19.49 -12.69
CA ILE A 181 19.62 -18.50 -13.76
C ILE A 181 18.84 -17.29 -13.26
N VAL A 182 17.69 -17.52 -12.63
CA VAL A 182 16.88 -16.46 -12.05
C VAL A 182 17.67 -15.66 -11.01
N GLN A 183 18.40 -16.32 -10.12
CA GLN A 183 19.27 -15.66 -9.13
C GLN A 183 20.39 -14.83 -9.78
N ASN A 184 20.97 -15.30 -10.88
CA ASN A 184 21.97 -14.52 -11.61
C ASN A 184 21.37 -13.29 -12.30
N LEU A 185 20.17 -13.41 -12.88
CA LEU A 185 19.44 -12.27 -13.47
C LEU A 185 19.05 -11.24 -12.39
N ASN A 186 18.63 -11.70 -11.21
CA ASN A 186 18.28 -10.84 -10.08
C ASN A 186 19.44 -9.99 -9.56
N LYS A 187 20.70 -10.42 -9.74
CA LYS A 187 21.89 -9.59 -9.41
C LYS A 187 21.98 -8.33 -10.25
N HIS A 188 21.36 -8.34 -11.43
CA HIS A 188 21.29 -7.23 -12.38
C HIS A 188 19.93 -6.50 -12.32
N GLU A 189 19.16 -6.71 -11.25
CA GLU A 189 17.83 -6.12 -11.05
C GLU A 189 16.81 -6.50 -12.15
N ILE A 190 16.99 -7.66 -12.77
CA ILE A 190 16.05 -8.23 -13.73
C ILE A 190 15.15 -9.19 -12.97
N TYR A 191 13.99 -8.73 -12.54
CA TYR A 191 13.08 -9.49 -11.67
C TYR A 191 11.83 -9.97 -12.42
N PHE A 192 11.40 -9.21 -13.42
CA PHE A 192 10.18 -9.44 -14.18
C PHE A 192 10.48 -9.71 -15.65
N LEU A 193 9.51 -10.31 -16.33
CA LEU A 193 9.61 -10.60 -17.75
C LEU A 193 9.85 -9.34 -18.58
N ASP A 194 9.19 -8.23 -18.23
CA ASP A 194 9.39 -6.95 -18.90
C ASP A 194 10.82 -6.41 -18.72
N ASP A 195 11.49 -6.69 -17.60
CA ASP A 195 12.90 -6.32 -17.41
C ASP A 195 13.80 -7.13 -18.36
N LEU A 196 13.48 -8.42 -18.54
CA LEU A 196 14.30 -9.36 -19.31
C LEU A 196 14.18 -9.15 -20.82
N VAL A 197 12.96 -9.02 -21.34
CA VAL A 197 12.72 -8.98 -22.80
C VAL A 197 13.24 -7.69 -23.46
N LYS A 198 13.60 -6.67 -22.66
CA LYS A 198 14.28 -5.44 -23.11
C LYS A 198 15.66 -5.72 -23.69
N TYR A 199 16.33 -6.74 -23.18
CA TYR A 199 17.67 -7.11 -23.63
C TYR A 199 17.57 -7.92 -24.91
N ASP A 200 18.38 -7.59 -25.91
CA ASP A 200 18.71 -8.54 -26.97
C ASP A 200 19.72 -9.58 -26.46
N GLU A 201 19.99 -10.59 -27.28
CA GLU A 201 20.88 -11.71 -26.92
C GLU A 201 22.29 -11.24 -26.51
N GLN A 202 22.84 -10.28 -27.25
CA GLN A 202 24.19 -9.79 -27.04
C GLN A 202 24.28 -8.95 -25.76
N SER A 203 23.34 -8.03 -25.58
CA SER A 203 23.24 -7.16 -24.41
C SER A 203 23.03 -7.96 -23.13
N LEU A 204 22.24 -9.05 -23.18
CA LEU A 204 22.04 -9.92 -22.02
C LEU A 204 23.32 -10.71 -21.68
N LYS A 205 24.05 -11.17 -22.70
CA LYS A 205 25.31 -11.92 -22.55
C LYS A 205 26.45 -11.04 -22.03
N ASP A 206 26.42 -9.75 -22.33
CA ASP A 206 27.44 -8.79 -21.88
C ASP A 206 27.31 -8.42 -20.39
N LEU A 207 26.22 -8.83 -19.73
CA LEU A 207 26.08 -8.69 -18.28
C LEU A 207 27.06 -9.61 -17.53
N GLU A 208 27.73 -9.05 -16.52
CA GLU A 208 28.70 -9.77 -15.72
C GLU A 208 28.09 -11.05 -15.11
N GLY A 209 28.74 -12.20 -15.35
CA GLY A 209 28.27 -13.49 -14.82
C GLY A 209 27.12 -14.14 -15.60
N ILE A 210 26.65 -13.54 -16.70
CA ILE A 210 25.68 -14.16 -17.62
C ILE A 210 26.43 -14.79 -18.81
N GLY A 211 26.55 -16.11 -18.81
CA GLY A 211 27.24 -16.85 -19.87
C GLY A 211 26.32 -17.22 -21.03
N LEU A 212 26.93 -17.65 -22.15
CA LEU A 212 26.22 -18.13 -23.35
C LEU A 212 25.14 -19.17 -23.00
N LYS A 213 25.48 -20.15 -22.17
CA LYS A 213 24.55 -21.20 -21.74
C LYS A 213 23.32 -20.63 -21.02
N THR A 214 23.49 -19.60 -20.19
CA THR A 214 22.38 -18.94 -19.50
C THR A 214 21.45 -18.27 -20.51
N VAL A 215 22.01 -17.57 -21.49
CA VAL A 215 21.24 -16.90 -22.54
C VAL A 215 20.49 -17.91 -23.42
N GLU A 216 21.12 -19.02 -23.78
CA GLU A 216 20.49 -20.11 -24.53
C GLU A 216 19.30 -20.71 -23.76
N THR A 217 19.47 -21.02 -22.47
CA THR A 217 18.37 -21.52 -21.64
C THR A 217 17.24 -20.49 -21.49
N VAL A 218 17.57 -19.21 -21.33
CA VAL A 218 16.56 -18.13 -21.30
C VAL A 218 15.76 -18.10 -22.60
N LYS A 219 16.42 -18.17 -23.76
CA LYS A 219 15.74 -18.21 -25.07
C LYS A 219 14.86 -19.44 -25.22
N GLU A 220 15.33 -20.60 -24.77
CA GLU A 220 14.54 -21.84 -24.79
C GLU A 220 13.28 -21.72 -23.93
N GLU A 221 13.38 -21.21 -22.69
CA GLU A 221 12.22 -21.01 -21.82
C GLU A 221 11.25 -19.96 -22.37
N LEU A 222 11.76 -18.85 -22.90
CA LEU A 222 10.93 -17.83 -23.56
C LEU A 222 10.21 -18.38 -24.80
N SER A 223 10.84 -19.27 -25.57
CA SER A 223 10.24 -19.87 -26.77
C SER A 223 9.00 -20.75 -26.49
N LYS A 224 8.82 -21.19 -25.23
CA LYS A 224 7.62 -21.89 -24.75
C LYS A 224 6.46 -20.93 -24.47
N THR A 225 6.69 -19.63 -24.66
CA THR A 225 5.76 -18.54 -24.44
C THR A 225 5.67 -17.67 -25.70
N ASN A 226 4.89 -16.58 -25.67
CA ASN A 226 4.81 -15.63 -26.77
C ASN A 226 5.85 -14.49 -26.66
N PHE A 227 6.84 -14.62 -25.78
CA PHE A 227 7.83 -13.59 -25.49
C PHE A 227 9.20 -13.97 -26.05
N HIS A 228 10.03 -12.97 -26.36
CA HIS A 228 11.39 -13.16 -26.86
C HIS A 228 12.28 -11.99 -26.41
N LEU A 229 13.60 -12.16 -26.53
CA LEU A 229 14.57 -11.10 -26.27
C LEU A 229 14.51 -10.01 -27.36
N GLY A 230 14.76 -8.76 -26.99
CA GLY A 230 14.74 -7.60 -27.89
C GLY A 230 13.35 -7.07 -28.24
N MET A 231 12.33 -7.33 -27.42
CA MET A 231 10.97 -6.81 -27.65
C MET A 231 10.91 -5.29 -27.42
N GLN A 232 10.35 -4.55 -28.39
CA GLN A 232 10.09 -3.12 -28.24
C GLN A 232 8.75 -2.86 -27.53
N HIS A 233 8.79 -2.15 -26.41
CA HIS A 233 7.63 -1.90 -25.55
C HIS A 233 6.77 -0.73 -26.05
N LEU A 234 5.91 -0.95 -27.03
CA LEU A 234 5.00 0.13 -27.45
C LEU A 234 3.74 0.26 -26.59
N ASN A 235 3.32 -0.78 -25.84
CA ASN A 235 2.03 -0.77 -25.13
C ASN A 235 2.04 -1.47 -23.74
N TYR A 236 3.13 -1.37 -22.97
CA TYR A 236 3.20 -1.98 -21.64
C TYR A 236 3.05 -0.93 -20.52
N HIS A 237 2.21 -1.26 -19.53
CA HIS A 237 2.11 -0.50 -18.30
C HIS A 237 3.04 -1.10 -17.24
N GLU A 238 4.09 -0.37 -16.91
CA GLU A 238 5.12 -0.83 -15.98
C GLU A 238 4.71 -0.60 -14.53
N ILE A 239 5.04 -1.55 -13.64
CA ILE A 239 4.76 -1.42 -12.22
C ILE A 239 5.58 -0.24 -11.65
N GLU A 240 4.91 0.85 -11.29
CA GLU A 240 5.50 2.02 -10.61
C GLU A 240 4.82 2.36 -9.27
N PHE A 241 5.52 3.05 -8.38
CA PHE A 241 4.91 3.49 -7.11
C PHE A 241 4.11 4.77 -7.36
N SER A 242 2.90 4.62 -7.89
CA SER A 242 2.10 5.75 -8.40
C SER A 242 0.62 5.39 -8.52
N LEU A 243 -0.24 6.39 -8.41
CA LEU A 243 -1.68 6.25 -8.63
C LEU A 243 -2.03 5.88 -10.09
N LYS A 244 -1.09 6.05 -11.03
CA LYS A 244 -1.30 5.70 -12.45
C LYS A 244 -1.44 4.20 -12.68
N ASN A 245 -0.89 3.37 -11.78
CA ASN A 245 -0.98 1.91 -11.87
C ASN A 245 -2.40 1.38 -11.78
N PHE A 246 -3.25 2.11 -11.08
CA PHE A 246 -4.53 1.58 -10.65
C PHE A 246 -5.62 2.10 -11.58
N ASP A 247 -6.19 1.22 -12.38
CA ASP A 247 -7.37 1.54 -13.20
C ASP A 247 -8.51 2.02 -12.30
N ILE A 248 -9.29 2.98 -12.80
CA ILE A 248 -10.37 3.62 -12.07
C ILE A 248 -11.44 2.65 -11.54
N ASN A 249 -11.58 1.46 -12.16
CA ASN A 249 -12.49 0.39 -11.74
C ASN A 249 -12.26 -0.07 -10.30
N ILE A 250 -11.06 0.11 -9.75
CA ILE A 250 -10.75 -0.25 -8.36
C ILE A 250 -11.60 0.54 -7.34
N LEU A 251 -12.13 1.69 -7.74
CA LEU A 251 -13.05 2.48 -6.91
C LEU A 251 -14.47 1.91 -6.88
N HIS A 252 -14.81 0.95 -7.75
CA HIS A 252 -16.15 0.37 -7.87
C HIS A 252 -17.25 1.44 -7.92
N LEU A 253 -17.05 2.46 -8.77
CA LEU A 253 -18.02 3.54 -8.97
C LEU A 253 -19.31 3.01 -9.61
N GLU A 254 -20.41 3.73 -9.43
CA GLU A 254 -21.64 3.44 -10.17
C GLU A 254 -21.41 3.55 -11.69
N ALA A 255 -22.06 2.68 -12.47
CA ALA A 255 -21.85 2.56 -13.91
C ALA A 255 -22.03 3.88 -14.68
N ALA A 256 -22.97 4.73 -14.23
CA ALA A 256 -23.20 6.05 -14.82
C ALA A 256 -22.00 6.98 -14.59
N LEU A 257 -21.45 7.00 -13.37
CA LEU A 257 -20.26 7.78 -13.04
C LEU A 257 -19.01 7.23 -13.72
N ASP A 258 -18.82 5.91 -13.74
CA ASP A 258 -17.69 5.26 -14.44
C ASP A 258 -17.68 5.63 -15.93
N THR A 259 -18.83 5.52 -16.59
CA THR A 259 -18.99 5.93 -18.00
C THR A 259 -18.69 7.41 -18.18
N LYS A 260 -19.12 8.26 -17.25
CA LYS A 260 -18.91 9.70 -17.29
C LYS A 260 -17.43 10.07 -17.15
N VAL A 261 -16.70 9.47 -16.22
CA VAL A 261 -15.26 9.72 -16.04
C VAL A 261 -14.44 9.21 -17.24
N ARG A 262 -14.75 8.03 -17.77
CA ARG A 262 -14.04 7.48 -18.93
C ARG A 262 -14.24 8.31 -20.20
N ARG A 263 -15.41 8.92 -20.39
CA ARG A 263 -15.68 9.83 -21.53
C ARG A 263 -14.78 11.05 -21.58
N VAL A 264 -14.26 11.50 -20.44
CA VAL A 264 -13.32 12.62 -20.36
C VAL A 264 -11.86 12.16 -20.25
N GLY A 265 -11.59 10.88 -20.49
CA GLY A 265 -10.23 10.33 -20.53
C GLY A 265 -9.64 10.02 -19.16
N ILE A 266 -10.44 9.97 -18.09
CA ILE A 266 -10.00 9.51 -16.77
C ILE A 266 -10.00 7.98 -16.78
N ASN A 267 -8.81 7.36 -16.78
CA ASN A 267 -8.68 5.90 -16.85
C ASN A 267 -8.07 5.29 -15.59
N ASN A 268 -7.28 6.05 -14.84
CA ASN A 268 -6.62 5.60 -13.62
C ASN A 268 -6.86 6.54 -12.44
N LEU A 269 -6.44 6.12 -11.24
CA LEU A 269 -6.61 6.93 -10.03
C LEU A 269 -5.89 8.27 -10.13
N ASN A 270 -4.72 8.33 -10.78
CA ASN A 270 -3.97 9.57 -10.96
C ASN A 270 -4.73 10.58 -11.82
N ASP A 271 -5.33 10.14 -12.94
CA ASP A 271 -6.13 11.00 -13.82
C ASP A 271 -7.31 11.60 -13.05
N LEU A 272 -8.00 10.79 -12.24
CA LEU A 272 -9.12 11.26 -11.43
C LEU A 272 -8.64 12.23 -10.34
N PHE A 273 -7.55 11.87 -9.67
CA PHE A 273 -7.03 12.62 -8.53
C PHE A 273 -6.52 14.01 -8.96
N PHE A 274 -5.94 14.12 -10.16
CA PHE A 274 -5.46 15.38 -10.73
C PHE A 274 -6.43 16.03 -11.73
N PHE A 275 -7.67 15.56 -11.78
CA PHE A 275 -8.68 16.15 -12.63
C PHE A 275 -9.08 17.55 -12.13
N ASN A 276 -8.85 18.57 -12.95
CA ASN A 276 -8.95 19.98 -12.56
C ASN A 276 -10.32 20.63 -12.82
N GLN A 277 -11.30 19.90 -13.37
CA GLN A 277 -12.63 20.44 -13.64
C GLN A 277 -13.64 20.04 -12.56
N VAL A 278 -13.54 20.62 -11.38
CA VAL A 278 -14.35 20.24 -10.20
C VAL A 278 -15.86 20.35 -10.45
N ASN A 279 -16.30 21.34 -11.22
CA ASN A 279 -17.71 21.54 -11.61
C ASN A 279 -18.26 20.44 -12.54
N PHE A 280 -17.40 19.55 -13.04
CA PHE A 280 -17.82 18.40 -13.82
C PHE A 280 -18.60 17.39 -12.99
N PHE A 281 -18.23 17.24 -11.71
CA PHE A 281 -18.87 16.32 -10.80
C PHE A 281 -20.00 17.01 -10.04
N THR A 282 -21.13 16.33 -9.96
CA THR A 282 -22.14 16.65 -8.97
C THR A 282 -21.58 16.32 -7.59
N THR A 283 -22.27 16.82 -6.57
CA THR A 283 -21.96 16.41 -5.20
C THR A 283 -21.92 14.90 -5.02
N GLU A 284 -22.99 14.22 -5.44
CA GLU A 284 -23.20 12.82 -5.07
C GLU A 284 -22.07 11.97 -5.64
N GLU A 285 -21.64 12.30 -6.84
CA GLU A 285 -20.48 11.71 -7.50
C GLU A 285 -19.18 11.98 -6.73
N LEU A 286 -18.94 13.21 -6.24
CA LEU A 286 -17.77 13.52 -5.40
C LEU A 286 -17.79 12.75 -4.07
N LEU A 287 -18.96 12.61 -3.45
CA LEU A 287 -19.11 11.85 -2.21
C LEU A 287 -18.84 10.36 -2.45
N GLN A 288 -19.34 9.80 -3.55
CA GLN A 288 -19.07 8.44 -3.96
C GLN A 288 -17.58 8.22 -4.20
N ILE A 289 -16.93 9.06 -5.01
CA ILE A 289 -15.49 9.02 -5.27
C ILE A 289 -14.70 9.02 -3.95
N ARG A 290 -14.98 9.98 -3.06
CA ARG A 290 -14.27 10.09 -1.77
C ARG A 290 -14.48 8.84 -0.90
N THR A 291 -15.70 8.34 -0.86
CA THR A 291 -16.03 7.14 -0.09
C THR A 291 -15.28 5.93 -0.64
N SER A 292 -15.16 5.81 -1.97
CA SER A 292 -14.37 4.76 -2.60
C SER A 292 -12.88 4.89 -2.31
N PHE A 293 -12.29 6.09 -2.41
CA PHE A 293 -10.89 6.31 -2.00
C PHE A 293 -10.65 5.95 -0.53
N ARG A 294 -11.56 6.34 0.37
CA ARG A 294 -11.47 5.97 1.80
C ARG A 294 -11.57 4.47 2.03
N LYS A 295 -12.42 3.75 1.27
CA LYS A 295 -12.52 2.29 1.34
C LYS A 295 -11.21 1.60 0.91
N LEU A 296 -10.46 2.21 -0.01
CA LEU A 296 -9.11 1.75 -0.36
C LEU A 296 -8.07 2.11 0.72
N GLY A 297 -8.41 2.93 1.70
CA GLY A 297 -7.51 3.38 2.77
C GLY A 297 -6.78 4.69 2.48
N PHE A 298 -7.21 5.46 1.47
CA PHE A 298 -6.66 6.79 1.24
C PHE A 298 -7.30 7.85 2.14
N ASP A 299 -6.47 8.74 2.65
CA ASP A 299 -6.89 10.02 3.18
C ASP A 299 -6.62 11.11 2.14
N VAL A 300 -7.65 11.45 1.37
CA VAL A 300 -7.59 12.49 0.32
C VAL A 300 -7.26 13.89 0.85
N SER A 301 -7.25 14.09 2.18
CA SER A 301 -6.81 15.35 2.80
C SER A 301 -5.30 15.45 3.01
N LYS A 302 -4.58 14.33 2.85
CA LYS A 302 -3.13 14.26 3.04
C LYS A 302 -2.39 14.22 1.70
N SER A 303 -1.13 14.64 1.71
CA SER A 303 -0.26 14.61 0.54
C SER A 303 0.13 13.17 0.14
N PHE A 304 0.65 13.04 -1.08
CA PHE A 304 1.20 11.81 -1.66
C PHE A 304 2.66 12.09 -2.03
N LEU A 305 3.58 11.14 -1.80
CA LEU A 305 4.95 11.27 -2.32
C LEU A 305 4.93 11.29 -3.85
N GLY A 306 5.73 12.16 -4.46
CA GLY A 306 5.84 12.30 -5.93
C GLY A 306 4.70 13.07 -6.59
N ALA A 307 3.69 13.50 -5.84
CA ALA A 307 2.66 14.39 -6.35
C ALA A 307 3.19 15.83 -6.41
N THR A 308 3.83 16.19 -7.52
CA THR A 308 4.00 17.61 -7.89
C THR A 308 2.63 18.16 -8.25
N VAL A 309 1.86 18.61 -7.26
CA VAL A 309 0.55 19.23 -7.45
C VAL A 309 0.63 20.69 -7.06
N ASN A 310 -0.02 21.52 -7.86
CA ASN A 310 -0.44 22.84 -7.46
C ASN A 310 -1.34 22.69 -6.21
N GLY A 311 -0.80 22.99 -5.02
CA GLY A 311 -1.46 22.75 -3.72
C GLY A 311 -2.88 23.31 -3.65
N ASP A 312 -3.13 24.38 -4.40
CA ASP A 312 -4.41 25.10 -4.49
C ASP A 312 -5.59 24.21 -4.95
N VAL A 313 -5.39 23.27 -5.88
CA VAL A 313 -6.49 22.40 -6.37
C VAL A 313 -6.90 21.37 -5.32
N LEU A 314 -5.89 20.82 -4.61
CA LEU A 314 -6.11 19.86 -3.53
C LEU A 314 -6.77 20.53 -2.32
N GLU A 315 -6.28 21.72 -1.97
CA GLU A 315 -6.82 22.54 -0.89
C GLU A 315 -8.26 22.96 -1.20
N TYR A 316 -8.54 23.42 -2.42
CA TYR A 316 -9.90 23.80 -2.84
C TYR A 316 -10.89 22.62 -2.82
N ASN A 317 -10.50 21.45 -3.34
CA ASN A 317 -11.34 20.25 -3.29
C ASN A 317 -11.62 19.80 -1.84
N ASN A 318 -10.61 19.87 -0.98
CA ASN A 318 -10.77 19.59 0.44
C ASN A 318 -11.70 20.60 1.13
N LEU A 319 -11.60 21.89 0.79
CA LEU A 319 -12.45 22.96 1.33
C LEU A 319 -13.92 22.82 0.92
N ILE A 320 -14.21 22.51 -0.36
CA ILE A 320 -15.59 22.24 -0.82
C ILE A 320 -16.21 21.08 -0.04
N LEU A 321 -15.44 20.01 0.15
CA LEU A 321 -15.91 18.82 0.85
C LEU A 321 -16.05 19.04 2.36
N GLN A 322 -15.17 19.82 2.98
CA GLN A 322 -15.30 20.23 4.38
C GLN A 322 -16.55 21.08 4.59
N LYS A 323 -16.79 22.07 3.72
CA LYS A 323 -18.01 22.89 3.74
C LYS A 323 -19.26 22.01 3.79
N ARG A 324 -19.33 20.96 2.97
CA ARG A 324 -20.49 20.07 2.96
C ARG A 324 -20.62 19.20 4.21
N LEU A 325 -19.51 18.68 4.74
CA LEU A 325 -19.51 17.95 6.01
C LEU A 325 -20.07 18.82 7.14
N TYR A 326 -19.78 20.12 7.12
CA TYR A 326 -20.38 21.08 8.03
C TYR A 326 -21.87 21.31 7.73
N GLU A 327 -22.28 21.40 6.46
CA GLU A 327 -23.70 21.52 6.07
C GLU A 327 -24.54 20.30 6.48
N GLU A 328 -24.02 19.07 6.34
CA GLU A 328 -24.68 17.84 6.77
C GLU A 328 -24.78 17.74 8.29
N LYS A 329 -23.69 18.06 9.02
CA LYS A 329 -23.74 18.16 10.48
C LYS A 329 -24.72 19.23 10.94
N LEU A 330 -24.77 20.37 10.25
CA LEU A 330 -25.72 21.43 10.54
C LEU A 330 -27.16 20.98 10.32
N LYS A 331 -27.42 20.22 9.24
CA LYS A 331 -28.72 19.60 8.98
C LYS A 331 -29.11 18.60 10.08
N GLU A 332 -28.20 17.72 10.48
CA GLU A 332 -28.43 16.76 11.57
C GLU A 332 -28.69 17.47 12.92
N ILE A 333 -27.95 18.55 13.21
CA ILE A 333 -28.18 19.42 14.37
C ILE A 333 -29.58 20.02 14.30
N ASN A 334 -29.97 20.58 13.15
CA ASN A 334 -31.28 21.20 12.95
C ASN A 334 -32.43 20.20 13.07
N GLU A 335 -32.27 18.98 12.56
CA GLU A 335 -33.25 17.89 12.70
C GLU A 335 -33.39 17.44 14.17
N LYS A 336 -32.26 17.31 14.89
CA LYS A 336 -32.25 17.01 16.33
C LYS A 336 -32.83 18.13 17.17
N LEU A 337 -32.64 19.39 16.77
CA LEU A 337 -33.22 20.56 17.42
C LEU A 337 -34.73 20.67 17.14
N ALA A 338 -35.16 20.44 15.90
CA ALA A 338 -36.57 20.39 15.52
C ALA A 338 -37.34 19.28 16.26
N GLY A 339 -36.68 18.16 16.54
CA GLY A 339 -37.22 17.07 17.38
C GLY A 339 -37.25 17.36 18.89
N LYS A 340 -36.50 18.37 19.37
CA LYS A 340 -36.45 18.74 20.81
C LYS A 340 -37.18 20.04 21.14
N PHE A 341 -37.37 20.93 20.17
CA PHE A 341 -38.13 22.16 20.28
C PHE A 341 -38.96 22.34 19.01
N PRO A 342 -40.21 21.82 18.97
CA PRO A 342 -41.11 22.20 17.89
C PRO A 342 -41.31 23.72 17.97
N MET A 343 -40.91 24.44 16.93
CA MET A 343 -41.06 25.89 16.87
C MET A 343 -42.53 26.27 17.08
N VAL A 344 -42.80 26.99 18.17
CA VAL A 344 -44.00 27.81 18.30
C VAL A 344 -43.81 29.00 17.37
N TYR A 345 -44.31 28.90 16.14
CA TYR A 345 -44.62 30.08 15.33
C TYR A 345 -46.13 30.12 15.12
N SER A 346 -46.80 30.92 15.97
CA SER A 346 -48.07 31.54 15.63
C SER A 346 -47.86 33.06 15.49
N SER A 347 -48.64 33.65 14.61
CA SER A 347 -48.76 35.08 14.26
C SER A 347 -47.72 35.67 13.30
N THR A 348 -48.10 35.63 12.02
CA THR A 348 -47.88 36.69 11.02
C THR A 348 -48.15 38.09 11.58
N PRO A 349 -47.32 39.09 11.25
CA PRO A 349 -47.77 40.48 11.16
C PRO A 349 -48.08 40.85 9.71
N ASP A 350 -49.27 41.41 9.52
CA ASP A 350 -49.76 42.04 8.30
C ASP A 350 -48.79 43.09 7.75
N THR A 351 -48.33 42.90 6.51
CA THR A 351 -47.85 44.01 5.68
C THR A 351 -48.97 44.46 4.75
N LYS A 352 -49.72 45.47 5.18
CA LYS A 352 -50.49 46.31 4.26
C LYS A 352 -49.54 47.28 3.56
N GLU A 353 -49.51 47.14 2.24
CA GLU A 353 -49.35 48.16 1.20
C GLU A 353 -48.75 49.51 1.61
N ASN A 354 -47.62 49.86 0.98
CA ASN A 354 -47.41 51.21 0.50
C ASN A 354 -46.94 51.16 -0.95
N THR A 355 -47.79 51.74 -1.81
CA THR A 355 -47.64 51.95 -3.23
C THR A 355 -46.66 53.09 -3.54
N PHE A 356 -46.05 53.00 -4.72
CA PHE A 356 -45.23 54.00 -5.41
C PHE A 356 -45.88 55.40 -5.47
N ASN A 357 -45.10 56.47 -5.23
CA ASN A 357 -44.70 57.53 -6.18
C ASN A 357 -44.49 58.93 -5.55
N LYS A 358 -43.38 59.56 -6.00
CA LYS A 358 -42.93 60.96 -5.89
C LYS A 358 -42.41 61.47 -4.54
#